data_AF-A0A1G9RHP9-F1
#
_entry.id   AF-A0A1G9RHP9-F1
#
_cell.length_a   1.000
_cell.length_b   1.000
_cell.length_c   1.000
_cell.angle_alpha   90.00
_cell.angle_beta   90.00
_cell.angle_gamma   90.00
#
_symmetry.space_group_name_H-M   'P 1'
#
loop_
_entity.id
_entity.type
_entity.pdbx_description
1 polymer ?
#
loop_
_entity_poly.entity_id
_entity_poly.type
_entity_poly.pdbx_seq_one_letter_code
_entity_poly.pdbx_strand_id
1 'polypeptide(L)'
;MRPLYIQPKAKFKTFISPIQKEELLNKKPSEIIDFLIEFKENSVNLFNEPSRCGLITVVAEVVASNFDWGVSLFQILSQKELWKSDLWGGIFEGFEKGKILPEQWEKILSLIEQHKDLLYIGNNVAKLLLSSIQKESDGIPLESIIHAECFAYQLLKIYIDEGEVIDDTISEKWAEEAINNTGGKLTEFILHSISKIHKNVKYYNGLTKDNKAYFELILESDCYAAQMVWDKWLQQYLKNRIEGVPLALEDKEIEEMIGWLPFMNKHIPEFVSYICNVTIPCINDVLLYWKIDKKKLAKQYPDDIAKLLNCLIMSANCPFSPRDTVAEIVGDLISARADETSVRLIIDSLARLGLESAPELRNSILTSNSSVILNS
;
A
#
# COMPACT_ATOMS: atom_id res chain seq x y z
N MET A 1 53.85 8.34 -2.72
CA MET A 1 52.93 8.15 -1.58
C MET A 1 52.45 9.52 -1.12
N ARG A 2 51.17 9.86 -1.34
CA ARG A 2 50.52 11.01 -0.68
C ARG A 2 49.72 10.45 0.51
N PRO A 3 49.76 11.07 1.70
CA PRO A 3 48.98 10.58 2.82
C PRO A 3 47.49 10.87 2.58
N LEU A 4 46.65 9.85 2.81
CA LEU A 4 45.20 10.00 2.87
C LEU A 4 44.84 10.91 4.04
N TYR A 5 44.30 12.08 3.75
CA TYR A 5 43.59 12.90 4.73
C TYR A 5 42.26 12.20 5.06
N ILE A 6 42.18 11.63 6.26
CA ILE A 6 40.90 11.21 6.85
C ILE A 6 40.22 12.47 7.37
N GLN A 7 39.21 12.96 6.64
CA GLN A 7 38.30 14.00 7.13
C GLN A 7 37.56 13.47 8.38
N PRO A 8 37.48 14.22 9.49
CA PRO A 8 36.69 13.82 10.65
C PRO A 8 35.21 13.79 10.26
N LYS A 9 34.50 12.71 10.61
CA LYS A 9 33.03 12.65 10.51
C LYS A 9 32.44 13.87 11.23
N ALA A 10 31.65 14.67 10.52
CA ALA A 10 30.91 15.79 11.09
C ALA A 10 30.07 15.29 12.28
N LYS A 11 30.34 15.82 13.48
CA LYS A 11 29.48 15.58 14.65
C LYS A 11 28.16 16.33 14.40
N PHE A 12 27.06 15.58 14.25
CA PHE A 12 25.72 16.16 14.26
C PHE A 12 25.54 16.98 15.55
N LYS A 13 25.05 18.20 15.42
CA LYS A 13 24.93 19.18 16.51
C LYS A 13 23.64 18.88 17.28
N THR A 14 23.73 18.70 18.60
CA THR A 14 22.58 18.40 19.47
C THR A 14 21.77 19.67 19.75
N PHE A 15 20.46 19.63 19.52
CA PHE A 15 19.54 20.71 19.88
C PHE A 15 19.44 20.85 21.41
N ILE A 16 19.36 22.08 21.92
CA ILE A 16 19.26 22.35 23.36
C ILE A 16 17.78 22.50 23.74
N SER A 17 17.36 21.81 24.80
CA SER A 17 16.01 21.92 25.37
C SER A 17 15.95 22.99 26.47
N PRO A 18 14.83 23.71 26.64
CA PRO A 18 14.64 24.66 27.74
C PRO A 18 14.38 23.98 29.09
N ILE A 19 14.06 22.68 29.08
CA ILE A 19 13.76 21.89 30.28
C ILE A 19 14.50 20.55 30.18
N GLN A 20 15.03 20.09 31.31
CA GLN A 20 15.70 18.79 31.39
C GLN A 20 14.69 17.66 31.53
N LYS A 21 15.07 16.45 31.09
CA LYS A 21 14.22 15.27 31.16
C LYS A 21 13.75 14.97 32.58
N GLU A 22 14.65 15.01 33.55
CA GLU A 22 14.36 14.71 34.96
C GLU A 22 13.37 15.71 35.55
N GLU A 23 13.48 16.99 35.17
CA GLU A 23 12.53 18.01 35.61
C GLU A 23 11.14 17.76 35.03
N LEU A 24 11.06 17.40 33.73
CA LEU A 24 9.80 17.11 33.07
C LEU A 24 9.14 15.84 33.62
N LEU A 25 9.91 14.80 33.97
CA LEU A 25 9.42 13.57 34.61
C LEU A 25 8.86 13.81 36.02
N ASN A 26 9.34 14.83 36.73
CA ASN A 26 8.84 15.19 38.06
C ASN A 26 7.53 16.01 38.02
N LYS A 27 7.02 16.35 36.84
CA LYS A 27 5.79 17.10 36.64
C LYS A 27 4.76 16.25 35.89
N LYS A 28 3.49 16.40 36.26
CA LYS A 28 2.40 15.82 35.46
C LYS A 28 2.23 16.64 34.18
N PRO A 29 1.82 16.03 33.05
CA PRO A 29 1.50 16.76 31.83
C PRO A 29 0.54 17.94 32.07
N SER A 30 -0.47 17.77 32.93
CA SER A 30 -1.44 18.83 33.27
C SER A 30 -0.83 20.05 33.96
N GLU A 31 0.32 19.90 34.63
CA GLU A 31 0.98 20.98 35.37
C GLU A 31 1.93 21.81 34.49
N ILE A 32 2.34 21.26 33.34
CA ILE A 32 3.38 21.84 32.48
C ILE A 32 2.89 22.12 31.06
N ILE A 33 1.67 21.68 30.71
CA ILE A 33 1.13 21.77 29.35
C ILE A 33 1.17 23.18 28.76
N ASP A 34 0.83 24.21 29.53
CA ASP A 34 0.77 25.58 29.02
C ASP A 34 2.17 26.07 28.63
N PHE A 35 3.20 25.74 29.43
CA PHE A 35 4.60 25.97 29.05
C PHE A 35 5.00 25.18 27.80
N LEU A 36 4.62 23.90 27.70
CA LEU A 36 4.94 23.07 26.55
C LEU A 36 4.31 23.61 25.26
N ILE A 37 3.15 24.25 25.31
CA ILE A 37 2.50 24.84 24.13
C ILE A 37 3.08 26.21 23.80
N GLU A 38 3.29 27.05 24.81
CA GLU A 38 3.62 28.47 24.62
C GLU A 38 5.10 28.73 24.36
N PHE A 39 5.99 27.79 24.70
CA PHE A 39 7.43 27.96 24.50
C PHE A 39 7.76 28.24 23.03
N LYS A 40 8.32 29.43 22.78
CA LYS A 40 8.87 29.88 21.51
C LYS A 40 10.36 30.11 21.67
N GLU A 41 11.13 29.64 20.68
CA GLU A 41 12.56 29.91 20.63
C GLU A 41 12.85 31.39 20.39
N ASN A 42 13.98 31.85 20.91
CA ASN A 42 14.42 33.21 20.73
C ASN A 42 15.23 33.31 19.43
N SER A 43 14.75 34.11 18.48
CA SER A 43 15.28 34.15 17.10
C SER A 43 16.62 34.90 16.96
N VAL A 44 17.20 35.39 18.06
CA VAL A 44 18.34 36.33 18.02
C VAL A 44 19.70 35.60 18.07
N ASN A 45 19.78 34.37 18.63
CA ASN A 45 21.03 33.58 18.70
C ASN A 45 20.78 32.07 18.53
N LEU A 46 20.82 31.59 17.28
CA LEU A 46 20.52 30.21 16.91
C LEU A 46 21.54 29.14 17.37
N PHE A 47 22.67 29.55 17.96
CA PHE A 47 23.83 28.66 18.07
C PHE A 47 24.01 27.96 19.41
N ASN A 48 23.38 28.44 20.51
CA ASN A 48 23.51 27.91 21.88
C ASN A 48 22.26 28.14 22.78
N GLU A 49 21.11 28.49 22.20
CA GLU A 49 19.90 28.75 22.98
C GLU A 49 18.92 27.57 22.94
N PRO A 50 18.07 27.41 23.97
CA PRO A 50 16.95 26.48 23.92
C PRO A 50 16.09 26.68 22.68
N SER A 51 15.77 25.56 22.02
CA SER A 51 15.04 25.54 20.76
C SER A 51 13.74 24.76 20.88
N ARG A 52 12.80 25.03 19.98
CA ARG A 52 11.53 24.27 19.95
C ARG A 52 11.80 22.79 19.66
N CYS A 53 12.70 22.50 18.71
CA CYS A 53 13.11 21.13 18.38
C CYS A 53 13.75 20.40 19.58
N GLY A 54 14.59 21.09 20.36
CA GLY A 54 15.17 20.54 21.59
C GLY A 54 14.11 20.18 22.63
N LEU A 55 13.10 21.04 22.83
CA LEU A 55 11.97 20.75 23.72
C LEU A 55 11.20 19.49 23.27
N ILE A 56 10.83 19.40 22.00
CA ILE A 56 10.11 18.24 21.45
C ILE A 56 10.93 16.95 21.60
N THR A 57 12.25 17.04 21.43
CA THR A 57 13.17 15.89 21.65
C THR A 57 13.10 15.40 23.09
N VAL A 58 13.13 16.31 24.08
CA VAL A 58 13.02 15.93 25.50
C VAL A 58 11.63 15.38 25.83
N VAL A 59 10.56 15.93 25.23
CA VAL A 59 9.21 15.34 25.35
C VAL A 59 9.21 13.89 24.85
N ALA A 60 9.80 13.62 23.67
CA ALA A 60 9.92 12.27 23.14
C ALA A 60 10.72 11.34 24.08
N GLU A 61 11.81 11.81 24.67
CA GLU A 61 12.60 11.05 25.64
C GLU A 61 11.83 10.71 26.92
N VAL A 62 11.01 11.65 27.41
CA VAL A 62 10.14 11.42 28.58
C VAL A 62 9.08 10.38 28.23
N VAL A 63 8.37 10.54 27.12
CA VAL A 63 7.34 9.60 26.65
C VAL A 63 7.93 8.20 26.44
N ALA A 64 9.12 8.09 25.84
CA ALA A 64 9.80 6.81 25.64
C ALA A 64 10.14 6.09 26.96
N SER A 65 10.38 6.85 28.03
CA SER A 65 10.66 6.29 29.36
C SER A 65 9.44 6.12 30.26
N ASN A 66 8.31 6.76 29.93
CA ASN A 66 7.10 6.75 30.73
C ASN A 66 5.85 6.79 29.83
N PHE A 67 5.33 5.60 29.54
CA PHE A 67 4.15 5.41 28.69
C PHE A 67 2.92 6.18 29.19
N ASP A 68 2.64 6.12 30.49
CA ASP A 68 1.46 6.78 31.07
C ASP A 68 1.56 8.31 31.02
N TRP A 69 2.78 8.85 31.08
CA TRP A 69 3.02 10.27 30.86
C TRP A 69 2.65 10.66 29.42
N GLY A 70 3.06 9.86 28.43
CA GLY A 70 2.70 10.08 27.02
C GLY A 70 1.21 9.97 26.74
N VAL A 71 0.54 8.96 27.28
CA VAL A 71 -0.94 8.83 27.22
C VAL A 71 -1.61 10.05 27.83
N SER A 72 -1.15 10.49 29.00
CA SER A 72 -1.75 11.64 29.69
C SER A 72 -1.57 12.93 28.88
N LEU A 73 -0.40 13.13 28.27
CA LEU A 73 -0.17 14.27 27.37
C LEU A 73 -1.08 14.20 26.14
N PHE A 74 -1.21 13.03 25.50
CA PHE A 74 -2.11 12.81 24.38
C PHE A 74 -3.54 13.25 24.73
N GLN A 75 -4.07 12.73 25.84
CA GLN A 75 -5.44 13.03 26.29
C GLN A 75 -5.66 14.51 26.56
N ILE A 76 -4.69 15.21 27.17
CA ILE A 76 -4.79 16.64 27.43
C ILE A 76 -4.83 17.44 26.12
N LEU A 77 -3.96 17.11 25.16
CA LEU A 77 -3.96 17.77 23.86
C LEU A 77 -5.28 17.54 23.11
N SER A 78 -5.83 16.32 23.17
CA SER A 78 -7.14 16.00 22.60
C SER A 78 -8.27 16.77 23.28
N GLN A 79 -8.29 16.84 24.62
CA GLN A 79 -9.30 17.57 25.39
C GLN A 79 -9.25 19.08 25.15
N LYS A 80 -8.05 19.64 24.94
CA LYS A 80 -7.86 21.04 24.56
C LYS A 80 -8.06 21.30 23.06
N GLU A 81 -8.41 20.27 22.28
CA GLU A 81 -8.60 20.32 20.82
C GLU A 81 -7.39 20.86 20.04
N LEU A 82 -6.17 20.58 20.53
CA LEU A 82 -4.92 21.06 19.95
C LEU A 82 -4.40 20.16 18.82
N TRP A 83 -5.25 19.86 17.83
CA TRP A 83 -5.00 18.86 16.79
C TRP A 83 -3.79 19.13 15.89
N LYS A 84 -3.30 20.37 15.84
CA LYS A 84 -2.15 20.80 15.02
C LYS A 84 -0.90 21.15 15.84
N SER A 85 -0.81 20.64 17.08
CA SER A 85 0.35 20.85 17.94
C SER A 85 1.56 20.02 17.48
N ASP A 86 2.75 20.61 17.47
CA ASP A 86 4.00 19.87 17.21
C ASP A 86 4.35 18.86 18.32
N LEU A 87 3.71 18.95 19.48
CA LEU A 87 3.85 17.98 20.59
C LEU A 87 3.37 16.57 20.18
N TRP A 88 2.47 16.44 19.20
CA TRP A 88 2.11 15.14 18.64
C TRP A 88 3.34 14.41 18.10
N GLY A 89 4.24 15.13 17.44
CA GLY A 89 5.50 14.58 16.94
C GLY A 89 6.34 13.98 18.06
N GLY A 90 6.49 14.69 19.18
CA GLY A 90 7.20 14.22 20.36
C GLY A 90 6.54 12.99 21.00
N ILE A 91 5.21 12.95 21.09
CA ILE A 91 4.48 11.79 21.62
C ILE A 91 4.74 10.54 20.78
N PHE A 92 4.53 10.63 19.46
CA PHE A 92 4.69 9.48 18.57
C PHE A 92 6.15 9.02 18.44
N GLU A 93 7.10 9.96 18.40
CA GLU A 93 8.53 9.63 18.42
C GLU A 93 8.93 8.95 19.75
N GLY A 94 8.32 9.38 20.86
CA GLY A 94 8.50 8.74 22.15
C GLY A 94 7.95 7.32 22.19
N PHE A 95 6.74 7.08 21.68
CA PHE A 95 6.18 5.73 21.56
C PHE A 95 7.02 4.85 20.65
N GLU A 96 7.50 5.37 19.52
CA GLU A 96 8.37 4.65 18.58
C GLU A 96 9.66 4.15 19.26
N LYS A 97 10.34 5.03 20.01
CA LYS A 97 11.62 4.74 20.70
C LYS A 97 11.44 3.98 22.01
N GLY A 98 10.28 4.10 22.64
CA GLY A 98 9.96 3.49 23.91
C GLY A 98 9.71 1.98 23.80
N LYS A 99 9.69 1.34 24.96
CA LYS A 99 9.20 -0.03 25.09
C LYS A 99 7.69 0.00 25.29
N ILE A 100 6.94 -0.51 24.31
CA ILE A 100 5.49 -0.66 24.37
C ILE A 100 5.19 -2.12 24.74
N LEU A 101 4.44 -2.33 25.82
CA LEU A 101 4.00 -3.65 26.24
C LEU A 101 2.84 -4.14 25.35
N PRO A 102 2.67 -5.45 25.14
CA PRO A 102 1.59 -6.00 24.31
C PRO A 102 0.20 -5.42 24.64
N GLU A 103 -0.16 -5.34 25.92
CA GLU A 103 -1.43 -4.83 26.41
C GLU A 103 -1.63 -3.32 26.20
N GLN A 104 -0.57 -2.58 25.90
CA GLN A 104 -0.62 -1.13 25.66
C GLN A 104 -0.98 -0.78 24.22
N TRP A 105 -0.85 -1.72 23.27
CA TRP A 105 -1.09 -1.46 21.85
C TRP A 105 -2.52 -1.08 21.54
N GLU A 106 -3.50 -1.80 22.08
CA GLU A 106 -4.92 -1.45 21.91
C GLU A 106 -5.22 -0.04 22.40
N LYS A 107 -4.59 0.36 23.52
CA LYS A 107 -4.74 1.71 24.05
C LYS A 107 -4.14 2.76 23.12
N ILE A 108 -2.97 2.50 22.51
CA ILE A 108 -2.36 3.40 21.52
C ILE A 108 -3.27 3.54 20.30
N LEU A 109 -3.73 2.43 19.72
CA LEU A 109 -4.58 2.42 18.53
C LEU A 109 -5.88 3.19 18.78
N SER A 110 -6.58 2.90 19.89
CA SER A 110 -7.81 3.62 20.25
C SER A 110 -7.59 5.12 20.53
N LEU A 111 -6.40 5.52 21.02
CA LEU A 111 -6.08 6.95 21.17
C LEU A 111 -5.91 7.63 19.81
N ILE A 112 -5.18 6.98 18.89
CA ILE A 112 -4.96 7.50 17.54
C ILE A 112 -6.29 7.70 16.82
N GLU A 113 -7.21 6.74 16.92
CA GLU A 113 -8.55 6.82 16.32
C GLU A 113 -9.39 7.99 16.83
N GLN A 114 -9.10 8.53 18.02
CA GLN A 114 -9.78 9.69 18.59
C GLN A 114 -9.23 11.02 18.05
N HIS A 115 -8.12 11.01 17.32
CA HIS A 115 -7.52 12.24 16.80
C HIS A 115 -8.31 12.77 15.60
N LYS A 116 -8.80 14.02 15.69
CA LYS A 116 -9.70 14.59 14.67
C LYS A 116 -9.01 15.02 13.36
N ASP A 117 -7.68 15.16 13.36
CA ASP A 117 -6.89 15.56 12.19
C ASP A 117 -5.85 14.47 11.86
N LEU A 118 -6.31 13.39 11.24
CA LEU A 118 -5.48 12.23 10.94
C LEU A 118 -4.41 12.52 9.87
N LEU A 119 -4.66 13.48 8.97
CA LEU A 119 -3.66 13.93 8.00
C LEU A 119 -2.46 14.59 8.69
N TYR A 120 -2.69 15.38 9.74
CA TYR A 120 -1.61 16.04 10.47
C TYR A 120 -0.65 15.04 11.12
N ILE A 121 -1.20 13.99 11.75
CA ILE A 121 -0.40 12.97 12.46
C ILE A 121 -0.03 11.76 11.60
N GLY A 122 -0.53 11.66 10.36
CA GLY A 122 -0.48 10.43 9.59
C GLY A 122 0.92 9.88 9.35
N ASN A 123 1.88 10.76 9.05
CA ASN A 123 3.28 10.34 8.89
C ASN A 123 3.90 9.82 10.20
N ASN A 124 3.55 10.43 11.34
CA ASN A 124 4.01 9.98 12.66
C ASN A 124 3.43 8.60 12.99
N VAL A 125 2.14 8.39 12.72
CA VAL A 125 1.47 7.10 12.97
C VAL A 125 2.02 6.02 12.05
N ALA A 126 2.15 6.29 10.74
CA ALA A 126 2.71 5.32 9.80
C ALA A 126 4.12 4.90 10.17
N LYS A 127 4.96 5.84 10.65
CA LYS A 127 6.30 5.54 11.16
C LYS A 127 6.27 4.68 12.43
N LEU A 128 5.37 4.97 13.37
CA LEU A 128 5.19 4.17 14.59
C LEU A 128 4.78 2.72 14.26
N LEU A 129 3.79 2.55 13.37
CA LEU A 129 3.32 1.23 12.94
C LEU A 129 4.42 0.43 12.25
N LEU A 130 5.09 1.03 11.26
CA LEU A 130 6.17 0.39 10.50
C LEU A 130 7.34 -0.04 11.40
N SER A 131 7.87 0.89 12.20
CA SER A 131 8.99 0.59 13.10
C SER A 131 8.62 -0.49 14.12
N SER A 132 7.36 -0.57 14.54
CA SER A 132 6.91 -1.50 15.57
C SER A 132 6.56 -2.88 15.04
N ILE A 133 6.12 -3.02 13.78
CA ILE A 133 5.91 -4.34 13.17
C ILE A 133 7.24 -5.02 12.83
N GLN A 134 8.27 -4.23 12.51
CA GLN A 134 9.63 -4.69 12.22
C GLN A 134 10.41 -5.17 13.46
N LYS A 135 9.95 -4.84 14.67
CA LYS A 135 10.56 -5.31 15.92
C LYS A 135 10.25 -6.80 16.14
N GLU A 136 11.30 -7.60 16.33
CA GLU A 136 11.20 -9.03 16.69
C GLU A 136 10.64 -9.24 18.12
N SER A 137 10.92 -8.29 19.03
CA SER A 137 10.47 -8.27 20.43
C SER A 137 9.94 -6.89 20.81
N ASP A 138 8.94 -6.82 21.68
CA ASP A 138 8.31 -5.53 22.11
C ASP A 138 7.69 -4.73 20.94
N GLY A 139 7.31 -5.44 19.85
CA GLY A 139 6.60 -4.90 18.70
C GLY A 139 5.08 -5.09 18.80
N ILE A 140 4.38 -4.88 17.69
CA ILE A 140 2.91 -5.09 17.63
C ILE A 140 2.62 -6.59 17.84
N PRO A 141 1.78 -6.95 18.83
CA PRO A 141 1.40 -8.33 19.12
C PRO A 141 0.38 -8.84 18.09
N LEU A 142 0.31 -10.16 17.89
CA LEU A 142 -0.51 -10.77 16.81
C LEU A 142 -1.99 -10.40 16.90
N GLU A 143 -2.53 -10.33 18.12
CA GLU A 143 -3.92 -9.96 18.42
C GLU A 143 -4.27 -8.53 18.01
N SER A 144 -3.29 -7.62 17.96
CA SER A 144 -3.49 -6.22 17.60
C SER A 144 -3.19 -5.92 16.12
N ILE A 145 -2.61 -6.86 15.38
CA ILE A 145 -2.23 -6.63 13.98
C ILE A 145 -3.45 -6.27 13.14
N ILE A 146 -4.56 -7.01 13.26
CA ILE A 146 -5.76 -6.77 12.44
C ILE A 146 -6.32 -5.37 12.70
N HIS A 147 -6.35 -4.92 13.95
CA HIS A 147 -6.78 -3.56 14.30
C HIS A 147 -5.84 -2.52 13.66
N ALA A 148 -4.52 -2.73 13.74
CA ALA A 148 -3.55 -1.85 13.11
C ALA A 148 -3.65 -1.85 11.56
N GLU A 149 -3.93 -2.99 10.92
CA GLU A 149 -4.19 -3.11 9.48
C GLU A 149 -5.45 -2.31 9.08
N CYS A 150 -6.55 -2.47 9.82
CA CYS A 150 -7.78 -1.71 9.62
C CYS A 150 -7.54 -0.20 9.72
N PHE A 151 -6.78 0.24 10.72
CA PHE A 151 -6.42 1.64 10.87
C PHE A 151 -5.55 2.14 9.71
N ALA A 152 -4.54 1.37 9.30
CA ALA A 152 -3.68 1.72 8.17
C ALA A 152 -4.48 1.90 6.88
N TYR A 153 -5.49 1.05 6.63
CA TYR A 153 -6.43 1.21 5.53
C TYR A 153 -7.21 2.53 5.62
N GLN A 154 -7.80 2.84 6.77
CA GLN A 154 -8.56 4.08 6.96
C GLN A 154 -7.68 5.32 6.73
N LEU A 155 -6.46 5.32 7.29
CA LEU A 155 -5.52 6.43 7.13
C LEU A 155 -5.12 6.60 5.67
N LEU A 156 -4.76 5.52 4.98
CA LEU A 156 -4.42 5.58 3.56
C LEU A 156 -5.59 6.14 2.74
N LYS A 157 -6.81 5.68 3.01
CA LYS A 157 -8.00 6.15 2.31
C LYS A 157 -8.19 7.66 2.46
N ILE A 158 -8.03 8.20 3.67
CA ILE A 158 -8.10 9.65 3.91
C ILE A 158 -7.03 10.38 3.10
N TYR A 159 -5.79 9.87 3.06
CA TYR A 159 -4.72 10.48 2.26
C TYR A 159 -4.98 10.46 0.76
N ILE A 160 -5.64 9.42 0.25
CA ILE A 160 -6.02 9.32 -1.16
C ILE A 160 -7.20 10.27 -1.46
N ASP A 161 -8.23 10.27 -0.60
CA ASP A 161 -9.44 11.08 -0.79
C ASP A 161 -9.14 12.59 -0.64
N GLU A 162 -8.21 12.97 0.24
CA GLU A 162 -7.83 14.36 0.50
C GLU A 162 -6.54 14.81 -0.22
N GLY A 163 -5.84 13.89 -0.89
CA GLY A 163 -4.60 14.17 -1.61
C GLY A 163 -4.86 14.87 -2.96
N GLU A 164 -4.09 15.93 -3.24
CA GLU A 164 -4.00 16.46 -4.61
C GLU A 164 -3.32 15.42 -5.51
N VAL A 165 -3.91 15.18 -6.69
CA VAL A 165 -3.37 14.34 -7.76
C VAL A 165 -1.92 14.76 -8.03
N ILE A 166 -1.00 13.80 -7.95
CA ILE A 166 0.42 14.05 -8.23
C ILE A 166 0.55 14.48 -9.70
N ASP A 167 1.20 15.64 -9.91
CA ASP A 167 1.61 16.13 -11.23
C ASP A 167 2.65 15.16 -11.83
N ASP A 168 2.39 14.67 -13.05
CA ASP A 168 3.18 13.68 -13.81
C ASP A 168 4.65 14.10 -14.11
N THR A 169 5.13 15.24 -13.61
CA THR A 169 6.35 15.89 -14.09
C THR A 169 7.61 15.74 -13.23
N ILE A 170 7.70 14.87 -12.20
CA ILE A 170 8.85 14.90 -11.27
C ILE A 170 9.55 13.54 -10.98
N SER A 171 10.83 13.49 -11.43
CA SER A 171 12.08 12.95 -10.82
C SER A 171 12.41 11.44 -10.76
N GLU A 172 13.63 11.10 -11.23
CA GLU A 172 14.35 9.82 -11.08
C GLU A 172 14.64 9.41 -9.60
N LYS A 173 14.30 10.24 -8.60
CA LYS A 173 14.48 9.96 -7.16
C LYS A 173 13.20 9.53 -6.42
N TRP A 174 12.13 9.25 -7.16
CA TRP A 174 10.79 8.91 -6.65
C TRP A 174 10.77 7.83 -5.56
N ALA A 175 11.65 6.82 -5.62
CA ALA A 175 11.69 5.75 -4.62
C ALA A 175 12.09 6.26 -3.22
N GLU A 176 12.99 7.25 -3.12
CA GLU A 176 13.39 7.84 -1.84
C GLU A 176 12.29 8.74 -1.27
N GLU A 177 11.52 9.41 -2.13
CA GLU A 177 10.40 10.28 -1.74
C GLU A 177 9.18 9.46 -1.27
N ALA A 178 8.88 8.36 -1.96
CA ALA A 178 7.75 7.50 -1.62
C ALA A 178 7.98 6.70 -0.32
N ILE A 179 9.22 6.24 -0.05
CA ILE A 179 9.60 5.62 1.24
C ILE A 179 9.44 6.60 2.41
N ASN A 180 9.67 7.89 2.15
CA ASN A 180 9.51 8.92 3.16
C ASN A 180 8.07 9.44 3.27
N ASN A 181 7.17 9.07 2.36
CA ASN A 181 5.75 9.43 2.40
C ASN A 181 4.93 8.46 3.28
N THR A 182 3.84 8.97 3.87
CA THR A 182 2.87 8.20 4.66
C THR A 182 2.37 6.95 3.93
N GLY A 183 1.96 7.05 2.67
CA GLY A 183 1.41 5.91 1.91
C GLY A 183 2.42 4.77 1.69
N GLY A 184 3.69 5.11 1.46
CA GLY A 184 4.77 4.13 1.34
C GLY A 184 5.05 3.40 2.66
N LYS A 185 5.09 4.14 3.78
CA LYS A 185 5.27 3.55 5.12
C LYS A 185 4.11 2.65 5.53
N LEU A 186 2.87 3.07 5.29
CA LEU A 186 1.68 2.26 5.57
C LEU A 186 1.68 0.98 4.73
N THR A 187 2.07 1.09 3.47
CA THR A 187 2.25 -0.10 2.63
C THR A 187 3.26 -1.03 3.25
N GLU A 188 4.48 -0.56 3.52
CA GLU A 188 5.55 -1.40 4.08
C GLU A 188 5.12 -2.06 5.41
N PHE A 189 4.34 -1.33 6.22
CA PHE A 189 3.71 -1.88 7.42
C PHE A 189 2.78 -3.07 7.11
N ILE A 190 1.84 -2.93 6.16
CA ILE A 190 0.93 -4.01 5.73
C ILE A 190 1.73 -5.22 5.22
N LEU A 191 2.83 -5.00 4.50
CA LEU A 191 3.65 -6.10 3.99
C LEU A 191 4.33 -6.88 5.12
N HIS A 192 4.85 -6.15 6.10
CA HIS A 192 5.44 -6.76 7.29
C HIS A 192 4.40 -7.46 8.16
N SER A 193 3.18 -6.92 8.27
CA SER A 193 2.10 -7.53 9.05
C SER A 193 1.68 -8.86 8.44
N ILE A 194 1.45 -8.91 7.13
CA ILE A 194 1.16 -10.14 6.38
C ILE A 194 2.27 -11.17 6.60
N SER A 195 3.54 -10.77 6.43
CA SER A 195 4.69 -11.65 6.64
C SER A 195 4.76 -12.20 8.06
N LYS A 196 4.48 -11.36 9.07
CA LYS A 196 4.48 -11.75 10.49
C LYS A 196 3.34 -12.71 10.80
N ILE A 197 2.14 -12.48 10.28
CA ILE A 197 1.01 -13.41 10.40
C ILE A 197 1.36 -14.75 9.76
N HIS A 198 1.88 -14.74 8.52
CA HIS A 198 2.26 -15.95 7.79
C HIS A 198 3.28 -16.81 8.55
N LYS A 199 4.27 -16.20 9.19
CA LYS A 199 5.29 -16.92 9.98
C LYS A 199 4.71 -17.59 11.24
N ASN A 200 3.63 -17.04 11.80
CA ASN A 200 3.11 -17.45 13.11
C ASN A 200 1.80 -18.27 13.03
N VAL A 201 1.09 -18.24 11.90
CA VAL A 201 -0.16 -18.97 11.69
C VAL A 201 0.06 -20.13 10.73
N LYS A 202 0.02 -21.37 11.25
CA LYS A 202 0.31 -22.63 10.51
C LYS A 202 -0.58 -22.89 9.28
N TYR A 203 -1.74 -22.27 9.17
CA TYR A 203 -2.75 -22.50 8.12
C TYR A 203 -3.33 -21.17 7.63
N TYR A 204 -2.47 -20.28 7.18
CA TYR A 204 -2.91 -18.99 6.68
C TYR A 204 -3.20 -19.07 5.17
N ASN A 205 -4.48 -18.95 4.82
CA ASN A 205 -5.00 -19.08 3.45
C ASN A 205 -5.07 -17.71 2.74
N GLY A 206 -3.90 -17.11 2.48
CA GLY A 206 -3.80 -15.90 1.65
C GLY A 206 -4.31 -14.60 2.30
N LEU A 207 -4.39 -13.51 1.55
CA LEU A 207 -4.67 -12.16 2.10
C LEU A 207 -6.05 -12.05 2.77
N THR A 208 -6.11 -11.32 3.90
CA THR A 208 -7.37 -10.93 4.54
C THR A 208 -8.21 -10.05 3.62
N LYS A 209 -9.51 -9.93 3.92
CA LYS A 209 -10.41 -9.01 3.20
C LYS A 209 -9.89 -7.57 3.26
N ASP A 210 -9.35 -7.15 4.40
CA ASP A 210 -8.86 -5.78 4.60
C ASP A 210 -7.54 -5.55 3.84
N ASN A 211 -6.65 -6.53 3.80
CA ASN A 211 -5.43 -6.47 2.99
C ASN A 211 -5.75 -6.40 1.49
N LYS A 212 -6.80 -7.12 1.03
CA LYS A 212 -7.29 -7.00 -0.35
C LYS A 212 -7.83 -5.60 -0.62
N ALA A 213 -8.72 -5.09 0.22
CA ALA A 213 -9.27 -3.75 0.07
C ALA A 213 -8.17 -2.67 0.09
N TYR A 214 -7.12 -2.87 0.89
CA TYR A 214 -5.95 -2.00 0.93
C TYR A 214 -5.20 -1.99 -0.40
N PHE A 215 -4.87 -3.16 -0.95
CA PHE A 215 -4.19 -3.22 -2.24
C PHE A 215 -5.07 -2.75 -3.39
N GLU A 216 -6.37 -3.06 -3.39
CA GLU A 216 -7.31 -2.54 -4.38
C GLU A 216 -7.34 -1.01 -4.36
N LEU A 217 -7.48 -0.39 -3.17
CA LEU A 217 -7.47 1.06 -3.01
C LEU A 217 -6.18 1.69 -3.56
N ILE A 218 -5.04 1.10 -3.23
CA ILE A 218 -3.74 1.53 -3.74
C ILE A 218 -3.67 1.41 -5.26
N LEU A 219 -4.03 0.26 -5.82
CA LEU A 219 -3.87 -0.04 -7.24
C LEU A 219 -4.89 0.73 -8.09
N GLU A 220 -6.04 1.09 -7.52
CA GLU A 220 -7.00 2.00 -8.14
C GLU A 220 -6.53 3.46 -8.17
N SER A 221 -5.70 3.84 -7.20
CA SER A 221 -5.22 5.21 -7.06
C SER A 221 -3.90 5.35 -7.81
N ASP A 222 -3.86 6.15 -8.88
CA ASP A 222 -2.63 6.47 -9.61
C ASP A 222 -1.69 7.34 -8.73
N CYS A 223 -1.12 6.73 -7.68
CA CYS A 223 -0.32 7.38 -6.66
C CYS A 223 1.04 6.68 -6.48
N TYR A 224 2.01 7.38 -5.88
CA TYR A 224 3.34 6.81 -5.64
C TYR A 224 3.33 5.52 -4.81
N ALA A 225 2.36 5.36 -3.91
CA ALA A 225 2.22 4.15 -3.12
C ALA A 225 1.91 2.93 -4.01
N ALA A 226 1.12 3.09 -5.08
CA ALA A 226 0.79 2.01 -6.03
C ALA A 226 2.02 1.41 -6.71
N GLN A 227 2.94 2.26 -7.13
CA GLN A 227 4.19 1.81 -7.76
C GLN A 227 5.11 1.10 -6.76
N MET A 228 5.23 1.64 -5.53
CA MET A 228 6.00 0.98 -4.47
C MET A 228 5.46 -0.42 -4.15
N VAL A 229 4.13 -0.57 -4.10
CA VAL A 229 3.48 -1.86 -3.81
C VAL A 229 3.86 -2.87 -4.87
N TRP A 230 3.78 -2.49 -6.16
CA TRP A 230 4.19 -3.37 -7.25
C TRP A 230 5.67 -3.76 -7.13
N ASP A 231 6.56 -2.77 -7.20
CA ASP A 231 8.00 -2.97 -7.40
C ASP A 231 8.67 -3.65 -6.19
N LYS A 232 8.24 -3.34 -4.96
CA LYS A 232 8.91 -3.85 -3.76
C LYS A 232 8.34 -5.15 -3.24
N TRP A 233 7.09 -5.46 -3.55
CA TRP A 233 6.42 -6.55 -2.86
C TRP A 233 5.46 -7.35 -3.70
N LEU A 234 4.47 -6.73 -4.36
CA LEU A 234 3.42 -7.47 -5.03
C LEU A 234 4.01 -8.33 -6.14
N GLN A 235 4.99 -7.81 -6.90
CA GLN A 235 5.72 -8.60 -7.88
C GLN A 235 6.41 -9.82 -7.25
N GLN A 236 7.18 -9.61 -6.17
CA GLN A 236 7.90 -10.70 -5.50
C GLN A 236 6.97 -11.69 -4.78
N TYR A 237 5.86 -11.19 -4.23
CA TYR A 237 4.79 -12.00 -3.63
C TYR A 237 4.17 -12.89 -4.70
N LEU A 238 3.70 -12.31 -5.81
CA LEU A 238 3.14 -13.05 -6.93
C LEU A 238 4.11 -14.14 -7.40
N LYS A 239 5.39 -13.78 -7.61
CA LYS A 239 6.43 -14.73 -7.99
C LYS A 239 6.60 -15.86 -6.97
N ASN A 240 6.76 -15.54 -5.69
CA ASN A 240 6.92 -16.53 -4.63
C ASN A 240 5.70 -17.46 -4.54
N ARG A 241 4.48 -16.90 -4.59
CA ARG A 241 3.25 -17.69 -4.52
C ARG A 241 3.11 -18.61 -5.73
N ILE A 242 3.41 -18.13 -6.93
CA ILE A 242 3.41 -18.92 -8.17
C ILE A 242 4.44 -20.06 -8.11
N GLU A 243 5.61 -19.81 -7.50
CA GLU A 243 6.64 -20.82 -7.22
C GLU A 243 6.27 -21.77 -6.07
N GLY A 244 5.07 -21.65 -5.50
CA GLY A 244 4.56 -22.51 -4.42
C GLY A 244 5.15 -22.21 -3.05
N VAL A 245 5.67 -20.99 -2.84
CA VAL A 245 6.29 -20.55 -1.59
C VAL A 245 5.33 -19.62 -0.83
N PRO A 246 5.03 -19.87 0.46
CA PRO A 246 5.42 -21.04 1.26
C PRO A 246 4.60 -22.32 0.95
N LEU A 247 3.42 -22.17 0.35
CA LEU A 247 2.54 -23.28 -0.07
C LEU A 247 2.11 -23.10 -1.52
N ALA A 248 1.69 -24.17 -2.18
CA ALA A 248 1.08 -24.06 -3.50
C ALA A 248 -0.15 -23.14 -3.47
N LEU A 249 -0.41 -22.45 -4.59
CA LEU A 249 -1.63 -21.67 -4.76
C LEU A 249 -2.85 -22.60 -4.80
N GLU A 250 -3.87 -22.26 -4.02
CA GLU A 250 -5.19 -22.89 -4.15
C GLU A 250 -5.99 -22.21 -5.27
N ASP A 251 -6.89 -22.94 -5.92
CA ASP A 251 -7.74 -22.41 -7.01
C ASP A 251 -8.42 -21.08 -6.62
N LYS A 252 -8.94 -21.01 -5.40
CA LYS A 252 -9.60 -19.81 -4.89
C LYS A 252 -8.64 -18.62 -4.76
N GLU A 253 -7.39 -18.87 -4.38
CA GLU A 253 -6.37 -17.82 -4.29
C GLU A 253 -5.99 -17.30 -5.68
N ILE A 254 -5.90 -18.20 -6.68
CA ILE A 254 -5.64 -17.83 -8.08
C ILE A 254 -6.77 -16.96 -8.63
N GLU A 255 -8.03 -17.34 -8.38
CA GLU A 255 -9.21 -16.55 -8.75
C GLU A 255 -9.15 -15.13 -8.19
N GLU A 256 -8.83 -15.00 -6.90
CA GLU A 256 -8.70 -13.70 -6.24
C GLU A 256 -7.55 -12.86 -6.80
N MET A 257 -6.40 -13.48 -7.07
CA MET A 257 -5.24 -12.79 -7.68
C MET A 257 -5.59 -12.27 -9.08
N ILE A 258 -6.26 -13.08 -9.90
CA ILE A 258 -6.74 -12.65 -11.23
C ILE A 258 -7.72 -11.49 -11.09
N GLY A 259 -8.53 -11.46 -10.03
CA GLY A 259 -9.40 -10.35 -9.65
C GLY A 259 -8.69 -8.99 -9.56
N TRP A 260 -7.36 -8.97 -9.34
CA TRP A 260 -6.58 -7.73 -9.28
C TRP A 260 -6.20 -7.16 -10.65
N LEU A 261 -6.32 -7.93 -11.74
CA LEU A 261 -5.93 -7.52 -13.09
C LEU A 261 -6.44 -6.12 -13.47
N PRO A 262 -7.71 -5.75 -13.23
CA PRO A 262 -8.22 -4.44 -13.65
C PRO A 262 -7.56 -3.26 -12.94
N PHE A 263 -6.75 -3.50 -11.92
CA PHE A 263 -6.07 -2.49 -11.13
C PHE A 263 -4.56 -2.45 -11.41
N MET A 264 -4.03 -3.34 -12.26
CA MET A 264 -2.58 -3.40 -12.48
C MET A 264 -2.04 -2.31 -13.41
N ASN A 265 -2.88 -1.51 -14.07
CA ASN A 265 -2.51 -0.40 -14.97
C ASN A 265 -1.28 -0.76 -15.86
N LYS A 266 -0.19 0.01 -15.78
CA LYS A 266 1.05 -0.22 -16.57
C LYS A 266 1.73 -1.57 -16.32
N HIS A 267 1.39 -2.27 -15.25
CA HIS A 267 1.98 -3.55 -14.86
C HIS A 267 1.19 -4.76 -15.38
N ILE A 268 0.12 -4.56 -16.14
CA ILE A 268 -0.67 -5.64 -16.77
C ILE A 268 0.20 -6.64 -17.54
N PRO A 269 1.15 -6.23 -18.42
CA PRO A 269 1.95 -7.20 -19.18
C PRO A 269 2.76 -8.14 -18.28
N GLU A 270 3.36 -7.57 -17.24
CA GLU A 270 4.20 -8.30 -16.30
C GLU A 270 3.35 -9.23 -15.41
N PHE A 271 2.20 -8.75 -14.92
CA PHE A 271 1.20 -9.55 -14.20
C PHE A 271 0.71 -10.76 -15.03
N VAL A 272 0.32 -10.50 -16.29
CA VAL A 272 -0.12 -11.55 -17.22
C VAL A 272 0.98 -12.58 -17.45
N SER A 273 2.24 -12.13 -17.59
CA SER A 273 3.39 -13.02 -17.79
C SER A 273 3.56 -14.01 -16.65
N TYR A 274 3.24 -13.61 -15.41
CA TYR A 274 3.33 -14.47 -14.23
C TYR A 274 2.11 -15.38 -14.10
N ILE A 275 0.90 -14.83 -14.16
CA ILE A 275 -0.32 -15.59 -13.86
C ILE A 275 -0.61 -16.65 -14.93
N CYS A 276 -0.18 -16.43 -16.18
CA CYS A 276 -0.33 -17.44 -17.23
C CYS A 276 0.63 -18.64 -17.08
N ASN A 277 1.58 -18.60 -16.13
CA ASN A 277 2.46 -19.73 -15.84
C ASN A 277 1.88 -20.71 -14.80
N VAL A 278 0.75 -20.38 -14.17
CA VAL A 278 0.05 -21.30 -13.26
C VAL A 278 -1.10 -22.00 -13.95
N THR A 279 -1.55 -23.12 -13.37
CA THR A 279 -2.78 -23.77 -13.80
C THR A 279 -3.96 -22.94 -13.31
N ILE A 280 -4.61 -22.21 -14.22
CA ILE A 280 -5.70 -21.31 -13.88
C ILE A 280 -7.01 -22.12 -13.74
N PRO A 281 -7.73 -22.02 -12.61
CA PRO A 281 -9.02 -22.69 -12.44
C PRO A 281 -10.09 -22.05 -13.34
N CYS A 282 -11.27 -22.67 -13.41
CA CYS A 282 -12.40 -22.12 -14.16
C CYS A 282 -12.93 -20.84 -13.47
N ILE A 283 -12.66 -19.68 -14.05
CA ILE A 283 -13.12 -18.38 -13.51
C ILE A 283 -14.45 -17.98 -14.16
N ASN A 284 -15.54 -18.13 -13.42
CA ASN A 284 -16.91 -17.76 -13.86
C ASN A 284 -17.40 -16.43 -13.27
N ASP A 285 -16.48 -15.63 -12.71
CA ASP A 285 -16.79 -14.32 -12.12
C ASP A 285 -17.11 -13.28 -13.20
N VAL A 286 -18.40 -12.98 -13.36
CA VAL A 286 -18.90 -11.98 -14.31
C VAL A 286 -18.33 -10.57 -14.01
N LEU A 287 -18.06 -10.24 -12.74
CA LEU A 287 -17.56 -8.92 -12.37
C LEU A 287 -16.14 -8.67 -12.88
N LEU A 288 -15.28 -9.69 -12.90
CA LEU A 288 -13.94 -9.61 -13.48
C LEU A 288 -14.01 -9.18 -14.96
N TYR A 289 -14.75 -9.94 -15.78
CA TYR A 289 -14.83 -9.66 -17.22
C TYR A 289 -15.50 -8.31 -17.49
N TRP A 290 -16.53 -7.95 -16.71
CA TRP A 290 -17.15 -6.63 -16.81
C TRP A 290 -16.16 -5.50 -16.48
N LYS A 291 -15.29 -5.67 -15.47
CA LYS A 291 -14.25 -4.67 -15.13
C LYS A 291 -13.22 -4.55 -16.26
N ILE A 292 -12.81 -5.66 -16.88
CA ILE A 292 -11.89 -5.67 -18.04
C ILE A 292 -12.46 -4.87 -19.20
N ASP A 293 -13.72 -5.13 -19.56
CA ASP A 293 -14.42 -4.41 -20.63
C ASP A 293 -14.61 -2.93 -20.29
N LYS A 294 -15.11 -2.63 -19.08
CA LYS A 294 -15.37 -1.25 -18.63
C LYS A 294 -14.11 -0.39 -18.66
N LYS A 295 -12.98 -0.93 -18.23
CA LYS A 295 -11.68 -0.22 -18.27
C LYS A 295 -11.01 -0.25 -19.64
N LYS A 296 -11.61 -0.94 -20.63
CA LYS A 296 -11.09 -1.06 -22.00
C LYS A 296 -9.67 -1.59 -22.06
N LEU A 297 -9.35 -2.54 -21.18
CA LEU A 297 -8.00 -3.09 -21.08
C LEU A 297 -7.58 -3.81 -22.37
N ALA A 298 -8.51 -4.46 -23.08
CA ALA A 298 -8.26 -5.07 -24.38
C ALA A 298 -7.82 -4.07 -25.46
N LYS A 299 -8.17 -2.77 -25.32
CA LYS A 299 -7.66 -1.73 -26.23
C LYS A 299 -6.29 -1.23 -25.84
N GLN A 300 -6.00 -1.21 -24.54
CA GLN A 300 -4.75 -0.69 -23.99
C GLN A 300 -3.61 -1.71 -24.06
N TYR A 301 -3.91 -2.98 -23.77
CA TYR A 301 -2.97 -4.09 -23.68
C TYR A 301 -3.49 -5.30 -24.50
N PRO A 302 -3.66 -5.15 -25.83
CA PRO A 302 -4.35 -6.14 -26.65
C PRO A 302 -3.74 -7.54 -26.57
N ASP A 303 -2.43 -7.67 -26.72
CA ASP A 303 -1.77 -8.97 -26.76
C ASP A 303 -1.75 -9.66 -25.38
N ASP A 304 -1.51 -8.89 -24.32
CA ASP A 304 -1.50 -9.42 -22.95
C ASP A 304 -2.90 -9.87 -22.51
N ILE A 305 -3.94 -9.10 -22.82
CA ILE A 305 -5.33 -9.48 -22.52
C ILE A 305 -5.76 -10.67 -23.38
N ALA A 306 -5.36 -10.75 -24.65
CA ALA A 306 -5.62 -11.92 -25.48
C ALA A 306 -4.95 -13.19 -24.92
N LYS A 307 -3.69 -13.08 -24.47
CA LYS A 307 -2.96 -14.18 -23.83
C LYS A 307 -3.68 -14.66 -22.56
N LEU A 308 -4.09 -13.73 -21.69
CA LEU A 308 -4.80 -14.05 -20.47
C LEU A 308 -6.16 -14.72 -20.74
N LEU A 309 -6.96 -14.16 -21.66
CA LEU A 309 -8.26 -14.72 -22.01
C LEU A 309 -8.14 -16.15 -22.55
N ASN A 310 -7.10 -16.45 -23.34
CA ASN A 310 -6.84 -17.82 -23.75
C ASN A 310 -6.65 -18.75 -22.55
N CYS A 311 -5.85 -18.36 -21.56
CA CYS A 311 -5.67 -19.15 -20.35
C CYS A 311 -6.98 -19.34 -19.55
N LEU A 312 -7.78 -18.28 -19.41
CA LEU A 312 -9.04 -18.29 -18.66
C LEU A 312 -10.14 -19.13 -19.32
N ILE A 313 -10.26 -19.05 -20.65
CA ILE A 313 -11.33 -19.71 -21.40
C ILE A 313 -10.98 -21.18 -21.67
N MET A 314 -9.69 -21.52 -21.74
CA MET A 314 -9.27 -22.92 -21.86
C MET A 314 -9.70 -23.76 -20.65
N SER A 315 -9.67 -23.19 -19.44
CA SER A 315 -10.14 -23.86 -18.21
C SER A 315 -11.65 -23.79 -18.00
N ALA A 316 -12.36 -22.96 -18.79
CA ALA A 316 -13.80 -22.76 -18.63
C ALA A 316 -14.62 -23.98 -19.09
N ASN A 317 -15.71 -24.24 -18.37
CA ASN A 317 -16.69 -25.29 -18.66
C ASN A 317 -18.10 -24.70 -18.80
N CYS A 318 -19.00 -25.42 -19.47
CA CYS A 318 -20.40 -25.01 -19.56
C CYS A 318 -21.17 -25.31 -18.25
N PRO A 319 -22.07 -24.41 -17.79
CA PRO A 319 -22.39 -23.11 -18.39
C PRO A 319 -21.38 -22.01 -18.03
N PHE A 320 -20.92 -21.28 -19.05
CA PHE A 320 -20.05 -20.11 -18.90
C PHE A 320 -20.88 -18.82 -18.99
N SER A 321 -21.11 -18.18 -17.85
CA SER A 321 -21.98 -17.01 -17.74
C SER A 321 -21.38 -15.74 -18.37
N PRO A 322 -20.07 -15.45 -18.27
CA PRO A 322 -19.45 -14.26 -18.85
C PRO A 322 -19.32 -14.25 -20.37
N ARG A 323 -19.79 -15.29 -21.09
CA ARG A 323 -19.58 -15.47 -22.54
C ARG A 323 -19.88 -14.22 -23.38
N ASP A 324 -20.98 -13.53 -23.09
CA ASP A 324 -21.41 -12.36 -23.85
C ASP A 324 -20.49 -11.15 -23.55
N THR A 325 -20.09 -10.98 -22.29
CA THR A 325 -19.10 -9.95 -21.90
C THR A 325 -17.73 -10.23 -22.53
N VAL A 326 -17.32 -11.49 -22.61
CA VAL A 326 -16.06 -11.86 -23.27
C VAL A 326 -16.13 -11.59 -24.78
N ALA A 327 -17.29 -11.77 -25.42
CA ALA A 327 -17.47 -11.43 -26.83
C ALA A 327 -17.23 -9.92 -27.10
N GLU A 328 -17.70 -9.03 -26.20
CA GLU A 328 -17.42 -7.59 -26.28
C GLU A 328 -15.92 -7.30 -26.15
N ILE A 329 -15.22 -7.94 -25.21
CA ILE A 329 -13.77 -7.82 -25.04
C ILE A 329 -13.04 -8.29 -26.31
N VAL A 330 -13.49 -9.37 -26.95
CA VAL A 330 -12.94 -9.85 -28.23
C VAL A 330 -13.13 -8.83 -29.35
N GLY A 331 -14.28 -8.15 -29.41
CA GLY A 331 -14.50 -7.04 -30.34
C GLY A 331 -13.47 -5.91 -30.16
N ASP A 332 -13.16 -5.58 -28.91
CA ASP A 332 -12.12 -4.60 -28.57
C ASP A 332 -10.71 -5.09 -28.97
N LEU A 333 -10.40 -6.38 -28.78
CA LEU A 333 -9.13 -7.00 -29.23
C LEU A 333 -8.95 -6.94 -30.75
N ILE A 334 -10.01 -7.27 -31.51
CA ILE A 334 -10.02 -7.20 -32.98
C ILE A 334 -9.78 -5.76 -33.44
N SER A 335 -10.46 -4.80 -32.79
CA SER A 335 -10.33 -3.38 -33.11
C SER A 335 -8.93 -2.84 -32.81
N ALA A 336 -8.31 -3.34 -31.74
CA ALA A 336 -6.95 -2.98 -31.32
C ALA A 336 -5.85 -3.78 -32.03
N ARG A 337 -6.20 -4.70 -32.95
CA ARG A 337 -5.28 -5.53 -33.73
C ARG A 337 -4.37 -6.41 -32.88
N ALA A 338 -4.92 -7.02 -31.83
CA ALA A 338 -4.25 -8.08 -31.08
C ALA A 338 -3.83 -9.24 -31.99
N ASP A 339 -2.88 -10.06 -31.54
CA ASP A 339 -2.43 -11.26 -32.25
C ASP A 339 -3.59 -12.13 -32.76
N GLU A 340 -3.68 -12.25 -34.08
CA GLU A 340 -4.80 -12.91 -34.77
C GLU A 340 -4.95 -14.38 -34.35
N THR A 341 -3.82 -15.07 -34.12
CA THR A 341 -3.83 -16.47 -33.70
C THR A 341 -4.52 -16.62 -32.35
N SER A 342 -4.13 -15.77 -31.40
CA SER A 342 -4.71 -15.72 -30.06
C SER A 342 -6.19 -15.40 -30.09
N VAL A 343 -6.61 -14.40 -30.89
CA VAL A 343 -8.03 -14.02 -31.02
C VAL A 343 -8.86 -15.16 -31.63
N ARG A 344 -8.35 -15.87 -32.65
CA ARG A 344 -9.03 -17.03 -33.24
C ARG A 344 -9.25 -18.15 -32.22
N LEU A 345 -8.24 -18.46 -31.41
CA LEU A 345 -8.34 -19.49 -30.36
C LEU A 345 -9.41 -19.14 -29.31
N ILE A 346 -9.52 -17.86 -28.95
CA ILE A 346 -10.57 -17.37 -28.04
C ILE A 346 -11.96 -17.58 -28.66
N ILE A 347 -12.16 -17.17 -29.91
CA ILE A 347 -13.45 -17.30 -30.61
C ILE A 347 -13.86 -18.77 -30.74
N ASP A 348 -12.95 -19.64 -31.14
CA ASP A 348 -13.22 -21.08 -31.27
C ASP A 348 -13.59 -21.69 -29.90
N SER A 349 -12.94 -21.24 -28.83
CA SER A 349 -13.25 -21.66 -27.46
C SER A 349 -14.61 -21.14 -26.99
N LEU A 350 -15.00 -19.91 -27.33
CA LEU A 350 -16.32 -19.36 -27.03
C LEU A 350 -17.44 -20.07 -27.80
N ALA A 351 -17.20 -20.45 -29.06
CA ALA A 351 -18.14 -21.26 -29.84
C ALA A 351 -18.40 -22.61 -29.14
N ARG A 352 -17.35 -23.27 -28.65
CA ARG A 352 -17.47 -24.50 -27.83
C ARG A 352 -18.28 -24.28 -26.55
N LEU A 353 -18.18 -23.08 -25.96
CA LEU A 353 -18.92 -22.69 -24.76
C LEU A 353 -20.35 -22.19 -25.06
N GLY A 354 -20.80 -22.26 -26.32
CA GLY A 354 -22.16 -21.94 -26.73
C GLY A 354 -22.40 -20.48 -27.11
N LEU A 355 -21.36 -19.71 -27.47
CA LEU A 355 -21.54 -18.37 -28.03
C LEU A 355 -22.07 -18.46 -29.47
N GLU A 356 -23.31 -18.04 -29.69
CA GLU A 356 -23.96 -18.06 -31.01
C GLU A 356 -23.30 -17.09 -32.01
N SER A 357 -22.78 -15.95 -31.53
CA SER A 357 -22.19 -14.89 -32.36
C SER A 357 -20.72 -15.11 -32.76
N ALA A 358 -20.16 -16.30 -32.48
CA ALA A 358 -18.78 -16.62 -32.81
C ALA A 358 -18.44 -16.54 -34.33
N PRO A 359 -19.31 -16.97 -35.26
CA PRO A 359 -19.07 -16.81 -36.70
C PRO A 359 -18.93 -15.35 -37.14
N GLU A 360 -19.73 -14.44 -36.60
CA GLU A 360 -19.72 -13.00 -36.89
C GLU A 360 -18.41 -12.37 -36.41
N LEU A 361 -17.97 -12.70 -35.19
CA LEU A 361 -16.68 -12.26 -34.66
C LEU A 361 -15.53 -12.74 -35.56
N ARG A 362 -15.58 -14.00 -36.02
CA ARG A 362 -14.54 -14.57 -36.89
C ARG A 362 -14.44 -13.84 -38.23
N ASN A 363 -15.57 -13.46 -38.83
CA ASN A 363 -15.60 -12.67 -40.06
C ASN A 363 -15.06 -11.25 -39.86
N SER A 364 -15.23 -10.68 -38.66
CA SER A 364 -14.77 -9.33 -38.34
C SER A 364 -13.25 -9.18 -38.30
N ILE A 365 -12.51 -10.26 -38.05
CA ILE A 365 -11.04 -10.31 -38.19
C ILE A 365 -10.64 -10.05 -39.65
N LEU A 366 -11.32 -10.69 -40.61
CA LEU A 366 -10.99 -10.63 -42.03
C LEU A 366 -11.26 -9.24 -42.64
N THR A 367 -12.33 -8.57 -42.19
CA THR A 367 -12.70 -7.23 -42.66
C THR A 367 -11.78 -6.14 -42.09
N SER A 368 -11.35 -6.28 -40.83
CA SER A 368 -10.35 -5.41 -40.20
C SER A 368 -9.01 -5.44 -40.96
N ASN A 369 -8.56 -6.62 -41.41
CA ASN A 369 -7.31 -6.75 -42.18
C ASN A 369 -7.43 -6.20 -43.61
N SER A 370 -8.60 -6.30 -44.23
CA SER A 370 -8.82 -5.85 -45.62
C SER A 370 -8.84 -4.33 -45.80
N SER A 371 -9.19 -3.58 -44.75
CA SER A 371 -9.24 -2.10 -44.78
C SER A 371 -7.87 -1.43 -44.68
N VAL A 372 -6.80 -2.19 -44.43
CA VAL A 372 -5.40 -1.72 -44.44
C VAL A 372 -4.82 -1.74 -45.85
N ILE A 373 -5.13 -2.77 -46.65
CA ILE A 373 -4.59 -2.96 -48.01
C ILE A 373 -5.11 -1.87 -48.98
N LEU A 374 -6.26 -1.26 -48.67
CA LEU A 374 -6.85 -0.18 -49.48
C LEU A 374 -6.39 1.24 -49.07
N ASN A 375 -5.71 1.39 -47.93
CA ASN A 375 -5.27 2.69 -47.39
C ASN A 375 -3.73 2.83 -47.30
N SER A 376 -2.98 1.82 -47.73
CA SER A 376 -1.52 1.84 -47.98
C SER A 376 -1.25 1.94 -49.47
#